data_AF-A0A017HP81-F1
#
_entry.id   AF-A0A017HP81-F1
#
_cell.length_a   1.000
_cell.length_b   1.000
_cell.length_c   1.000
_cell.angle_alpha   90.00
_cell.angle_beta   90.00
_cell.angle_gamma   90.00
#
_symmetry.space_group_name_H-M   'P 1'
#
loop_
_entity.id
_entity.type
_entity.pdbx_description
1 polymer ?
#
loop_
_entity_poly.entity_id
_entity_poly.type
_entity_poly.pdbx_seq_one_letter_code
_entity_poly.pdbx_strand_id
1 'polypeptide(L)' 'MEEKIRTASIDERLRQADTSPELKVIMNGDQLIVHGPVDLDVLVAAIEGSVAGGP' A
#
# COMPACT_ATOMS: atom_id res chain seq x y z
N MET A 1 -10.67 10.58 -5.50
CA MET A 1 -10.79 9.11 -5.63
C MET A 1 -9.45 8.51 -5.99
N GLU A 2 -8.87 8.89 -7.12
CA GLU A 2 -7.52 8.46 -7.53
C GLU A 2 -6.45 8.73 -6.45
N GLU A 3 -6.42 9.93 -5.88
CA GLU A 3 -5.49 10.28 -4.79
C GLU A 3 -5.70 9.40 -3.55
N LYS A 4 -6.95 9.08 -3.19
CA LYS A 4 -7.25 8.17 -2.06
C LYS A 4 -6.73 6.76 -2.32
N ILE A 5 -6.94 6.24 -3.53
CA ILE A 5 -6.45 4.92 -3.94
C ILE A 5 -4.92 4.90 -3.95
N ARG A 6 -4.28 5.97 -4.43
CA ARG A 6 -2.82 6.13 -4.41
C ARG A 6 -2.29 6.10 -2.98
N THR A 7 -2.84 6.92 -2.09
CA THR A 7 -2.44 6.98 -0.68
C THR A 7 -2.64 5.64 0.00
N ALA A 8 -3.82 5.01 -0.13
CA ALA A 8 -4.09 3.69 0.45
C ALA A 8 -3.12 2.61 -0.07
N SER A 9 -2.77 2.67 -1.36
CA SER A 9 -1.80 1.74 -1.95
C SER A 9 -0.41 1.90 -1.35
N ILE A 10 0.03 3.13 -1.08
CA ILE A 10 1.34 3.44 -0.48
C ILE A 10 1.34 3.06 1.00
N ASP A 11 0.36 3.53 1.76
CA ASP A 11 0.24 3.31 3.21
C ASP A 11 0.15 1.82 3.55
N GLU A 12 -0.58 1.05 2.75
CA GLU A 12 -0.62 -0.40 2.90
C GLU A 12 0.77 -1.03 2.70
N ARG A 13 1.47 -0.68 1.62
CA ARG A 13 2.81 -1.23 1.35
C ARG A 13 3.76 -0.93 2.50
N LEU A 14 3.73 0.30 3.02
CA LEU A 14 4.55 0.70 4.15
C LEU A 14 4.21 -0.12 5.40
N ARG A 15 2.92 -0.31 5.70
CA ARG A 15 2.48 -1.13 6.85
C ARG A 15 2.91 -2.59 6.72
N GLN A 16 2.83 -3.18 5.52
CA GLN A 16 3.32 -4.53 5.29
C GLN A 16 4.85 -4.60 5.44
N ALA A 17 5.58 -3.59 4.95
CA ALA A 17 7.04 -3.53 5.11
C ALA A 17 7.47 -3.42 6.58
N ASP A 18 6.69 -2.72 7.42
CA ASP A 18 6.95 -2.62 8.87
C ASP A 18 6.82 -3.97 9.59
N THR A 19 6.05 -4.91 9.02
CA THR A 19 5.76 -6.22 9.62
C THR A 19 6.43 -7.39 8.91
N SER A 20 7.06 -7.16 7.75
CA SER A 20 7.72 -8.16 6.92
C SER A 20 9.16 -7.75 6.57
N PRO A 21 10.18 -8.41 7.17
CA PRO A 21 11.59 -8.12 6.88
C PRO A 21 12.02 -8.34 5.42
N GLU A 22 11.25 -9.15 4.66
CA GLU A 22 11.53 -9.46 3.25
C GLU A 22 10.98 -8.42 2.29
N LEU A 23 10.10 -7.52 2.77
CA LEU A 23 9.47 -6.49 1.97
C LEU A 23 10.17 -5.14 2.17
N LYS A 24 10.65 -4.56 1.06
CA LYS A 24 11.22 -3.22 1.01
C LYS A 24 10.39 -2.34 0.09
N VAL A 25 10.08 -1.14 0.57
CA VAL A 25 9.25 -0.16 -0.14
C VAL A 25 10.01 1.16 -0.21
N ILE A 26 10.13 1.72 -1.41
CA ILE A 26 10.90 2.94 -1.68
C ILE A 26 10.03 3.90 -2.48
N MET A 27 9.93 5.13 -2.01
CA MET A 27 9.38 6.25 -2.79
C MET A 27 10.48 6.86 -3.66
N ASN A 28 10.24 6.95 -4.98
CA ASN A 28 11.11 7.64 -5.92
C ASN A 28 10.28 8.63 -6.74
N GLY A 29 10.10 9.85 -6.21
CA GLY A 29 9.15 10.82 -6.75
C GLY A 29 7.72 10.25 -6.71
N ASP A 30 7.06 10.23 -7.87
CA ASP A 30 5.68 9.71 -8.00
C ASP A 30 5.62 8.19 -8.21
N GLN A 31 6.76 7.50 -8.14
CA GLN A 31 6.86 6.05 -8.30
C GLN A 31 7.05 5.36 -6.95
N LEU A 32 6.32 4.26 -6.78
CA LEU A 32 6.50 3.33 -5.67
C LEU A 32 7.25 2.09 -6.16
N ILE A 33 8.43 1.85 -5.61
CA ILE A 33 9.25 0.67 -5.91
C ILE A 33 9.06 -0.33 -4.77
N VAL A 34 8.74 -1.57 -5.11
CA VAL A 34 8.44 -2.64 -4.16
C VAL A 34 9.32 -3.85 -4.45
N HIS A 35 10.10 -4.27 -3.45
CA HIS A 35 10.97 -5.45 -3.53
C HIS A 35 10.60 -6.42 -2.43
N GLY A 36 10.07 -7.58 -2.82
CA GLY A 36 9.63 -8.62 -1.89
C GLY A 36 8.15 -8.96 -2.04
N PRO A 37 7.66 -9.92 -1.24
CA PRO A 37 6.28 -10.37 -1.29
C PRO A 37 5.32 -9.29 -0.75
N VAL A 38 4.17 -9.15 -1.40
CA VAL A 38 3.06 -8.28 -0.98
C VAL A 38 1.83 -9.16 -0.80
N ASP A 39 1.14 -8.99 0.31
CA ASP A 39 -0.17 -9.59 0.52
C ASP A 39 -1.21 -8.79 -0.27
N LEU A 40 -1.74 -9.42 -1.33
CA LEU A 40 -2.69 -8.79 -2.23
C LEU A 40 -4.10 -8.72 -1.63
N ASP A 41 -4.48 -9.64 -0.75
CA ASP A 41 -5.81 -9.65 -0.16
C ASP A 41 -5.94 -8.49 0.84
N VAL A 42 -4.91 -8.28 1.67
CA VAL A 42 -4.84 -7.13 2.58
C VAL A 42 -4.79 -5.82 1.80
N LEU A 43 -4.07 -5.79 0.68
CA LEU A 43 -4.01 -4.61 -0.18
C LEU A 43 -5.35 -4.25 -0.82
N VAL A 44 -6.06 -5.24 -1.36
CA VAL A 44 -7.39 -5.02 -1.94
C VAL A 44 -8.33 -4.50 -0.86
N ALA A 45 -8.34 -5.13 0.32
CA ALA A 45 -9.19 -4.69 1.43
C ALA A 45 -8.90 -3.24 1.87
N ALA A 46 -7.63 -2.84 1.92
CA ALA A 46 -7.24 -1.47 2.26
C ALA A 46 -7.70 -0.44 1.20
N ILE A 47 -7.54 -0.78 -0.09
CA ILE A 47 -8.02 0.08 -1.19
C ILE A 47 -9.55 0.19 -1.13
N GLU A 48 -10.27 -0.92 -1.00
CA GLU A 48 -11.73 -0.94 -0.90
C GLU A 48 -12.22 -0.10 0.30
N GLY A 49 -11.58 -0.25 1.47
CA GLY A 49 -11.87 0.54 2.66
C GLY A 49 -11.73 2.05 2.44
N SER A 50 -10.66 2.47 1.77
CA SER A 50 -10.40 3.89 1.45
C SER A 50 -11.43 4.50 0.49
N VAL A 51 -12.00 3.68 -0.41
CA VAL A 51 -12.98 4.09 -1.42
C VAL A 51 -14.39 4.10 -0.81
N ALA A 52 -14.71 3.13 0.03
CA ALA A 52 -16.01 2.96 0.68
C ALA A 52 -16.34 4.05 1.72
N GLY A 53 -15.38 4.95 2.04
CA GLY A 53 -15.55 6.00 3.02
C GLY A 53 -15.19 5.58 4.45
N GLY A 54 -14.38 4.53 4.60
CA GLY A 54 -13.75 4.21 5.88
C GLY A 54 -12.77 5.33 6.31
N PRO A 55 -12.48 5.43 7.63
CA PRO A 55 -11.54 6.42 8.18
C PRO A 55 -10.19 6.44 7.45
#